data_AF-A0A1C7MYA7-F1
#
_entry.id   AF-A0A1C7MYA7-F1
#
_cell.length_a   1.000
_cell.length_b   1.000
_cell.length_c   1.000
_cell.angle_alpha   90.00
_cell.angle_beta   90.00
_cell.angle_gamma   90.00
#
_symmetry.space_group_name_H-M   'P 1'
#
loop_
_entity.id
_entity.type
_entity.pdbx_description
1 polymer ?
#
loop_
_entity_poly.entity_id
_entity_poly.type
_entity_poly.pdbx_seq_one_letter_code
_entity_poly.pdbx_strand_id
1 'polypeptide(L)' 'GKASLFAQGKRRYDRKQSGYGGQTKPVFHKKAKTTKKVVLRLECTACKYKMQLALKRCKHFELGGDKKTKGAALVF' A
#
# COMPACT_ATOMS: atom_id res chain seq x y z
N GLY A 1 3.18 -0.04 -7.24
CA GLY A 1 3.61 0.04 -8.65
C GLY A 1 2.42 0.27 -9.55
N LYS A 2 2.65 0.73 -10.79
CA LYS A 2 1.61 0.90 -11.81
C LYS A 2 1.04 -0.46 -12.22
N ALA A 3 -0.27 -0.54 -12.47
CA ALA A 3 -0.90 -1.77 -12.95
C ALA A 3 -0.47 -2.08 -14.40
N SER A 4 -0.07 -3.32 -14.68
CA SER A 4 0.26 -3.77 -16.04
C SER A 4 -1.01 -4.18 -16.80
N LEU A 5 -1.13 -3.76 -18.06
CA LEU A 5 -2.25 -4.11 -18.94
C LEU A 5 -2.15 -5.54 -19.49
N PHE A 6 -0.94 -6.09 -19.56
CA PHE A 6 -0.67 -7.39 -20.19
C PHE A 6 -0.83 -8.58 -19.22
N ALA A 7 -1.03 -8.30 -17.92
CA ALA A 7 -1.33 -9.31 -16.92
C ALA A 7 -2.57 -10.12 -17.34
N GLN A 8 -2.53 -11.44 -17.15
CA GLN A 8 -3.59 -12.35 -17.61
C GLN A 8 -4.98 -11.95 -17.12
N GLY A 9 -5.09 -11.50 -15.87
CA GLY A 9 -6.35 -11.05 -15.27
C GLY A 9 -6.94 -9.82 -15.97
N LYS A 10 -6.10 -8.86 -16.36
CA LYS A 10 -6.53 -7.65 -17.07
C LYS A 10 -6.97 -7.97 -18.50
N ARG A 11 -6.18 -8.75 -19.24
CA ARG A 11 -6.57 -9.25 -20.59
C ARG A 11 -7.92 -9.96 -20.59
N ARG A 12 -8.14 -10.84 -19.59
CA ARG A 12 -9.41 -11.56 -19.44
C ARG A 12 -10.57 -10.62 -19.09
N TYR A 13 -10.34 -9.65 -18.18
CA TYR A 13 -11.35 -8.68 -17.78
C TYR A 13 -11.78 -7.81 -18.96
N ASP A 14 -10.82 -7.30 -19.73
CA ASP A 14 -11.11 -6.44 -20.89
C ASP A 14 -11.86 -7.19 -21.98
N ARG A 15 -11.48 -8.44 -22.27
CA ARG A 15 -12.23 -9.32 -23.18
C ARG A 15 -13.63 -9.64 -22.67
N LYS A 16 -13.84 -9.76 -21.36
CA LYS A 16 -15.17 -10.00 -20.79
C LYS A 16 -16.04 -8.74 -20.89
N GLN A 17 -15.43 -7.57 -20.78
CA GLN A 17 -16.10 -6.28 -20.74
C GLN A 17 -16.43 -5.72 -22.14
N SER A 18 -15.83 -6.26 -23.21
CA SER A 18 -16.11 -5.83 -24.58
C SER A 18 -17.52 -6.21 -25.04
N GLY A 19 -18.14 -5.36 -25.85
CA GLY A 19 -19.50 -5.55 -26.36
C GLY A 19 -20.55 -4.88 -25.48
N TYR A 20 -21.79 -5.38 -25.56
CA TYR A 20 -22.93 -4.88 -24.78
C TYR A 20 -23.13 -5.71 -23.50
N GLY A 21 -23.89 -5.19 -22.54
CA GLY A 21 -24.20 -5.88 -21.27
C GLY A 21 -23.62 -5.22 -20.02
N GLY A 22 -22.93 -4.08 -20.16
CA GLY A 22 -22.51 -3.25 -19.03
C GLY A 22 -21.38 -3.85 -18.18
N GLN A 23 -21.39 -3.56 -16.88
CA GLN A 23 -20.32 -3.93 -15.96
C GLN A 23 -20.34 -5.44 -15.62
N THR A 24 -19.30 -6.18 -16.02
CA THR A 24 -19.31 -7.66 -15.94
C THR A 24 -18.67 -8.27 -14.68
N LYS A 25 -18.05 -7.48 -13.81
CA LYS A 25 -17.53 -7.90 -12.50
C LYS A 25 -17.99 -6.95 -11.39
N PRO A 26 -18.15 -7.45 -10.14
CA PRO A 26 -18.56 -6.64 -9.02
C PRO A 26 -17.60 -5.48 -8.73
N VAL A 27 -18.16 -4.31 -8.41
CA VAL A 27 -17.42 -3.15 -7.89
C VAL A 27 -17.66 -3.07 -6.39
N PHE A 28 -16.58 -2.92 -5.62
CA PHE A 28 -16.68 -2.89 -4.17
C PHE A 28 -16.99 -1.47 -3.65
N HIS A 29 -18.09 -1.32 -2.91
CA HIS A 29 -18.56 -0.02 -2.38
C HIS A 29 -18.41 0.14 -0.84
N LYS A 30 -18.33 -0.96 -0.08
CA LYS A 30 -18.45 -0.92 1.39
C LYS A 30 -17.09 -0.85 2.11
N LYS A 31 -16.28 0.19 1.84
CA LYS A 31 -14.95 0.34 2.46
C LYS A 31 -15.06 0.77 3.93
N ALA A 32 -14.73 -0.14 4.85
CA ALA A 32 -14.75 0.14 6.30
C ALA A 32 -13.40 0.55 6.91
N LYS A 33 -12.27 0.10 6.34
CA LYS A 33 -10.95 0.34 6.96
C LYS A 33 -10.45 1.76 6.66
N THR A 34 -10.10 2.48 7.73
CA THR A 34 -9.56 3.86 7.68
C THR A 34 -8.04 3.90 7.53
N THR A 35 -7.34 2.85 7.97
CA THR A 35 -5.87 2.73 7.88
C THR A 35 -5.46 1.58 6.95
N LYS A 36 -4.15 1.48 6.67
CA LYS A 36 -3.53 0.35 5.94
C LYS A 36 -2.40 -0.23 6.80
N LYS A 37 -1.96 -1.45 6.50
CA LYS A 37 -0.69 -1.96 7.05
C LYS A 37 0.44 -1.32 6.25
N VAL A 38 1.33 -0.62 6.93
CA VAL A 38 2.55 -0.08 6.31
C VAL A 38 3.52 -1.23 6.12
N VAL A 39 4.13 -1.32 4.93
CA VAL A 39 5.16 -2.32 4.62
C VAL A 39 6.46 -1.58 4.37
N LEU A 40 7.49 -1.93 5.12
CA LEU A 40 8.83 -1.41 4.96
C LEU A 40 9.56 -2.23 3.89
N ARG A 41 10.29 -1.55 3.03
CA ARG A 41 11.23 -2.17 2.08
C ARG A 41 12.63 -1.99 2.64
N LEU A 42 13.19 -3.05 3.17
CA LEU A 42 14.54 -3.08 3.72
C LEU A 42 15.50 -3.49 2.61
N GLU A 43 16.56 -2.72 2.41
CA GLU A 43 17.62 -3.02 1.44
C GLU A 43 18.92 -3.30 2.18
N CYS A 44 19.55 -4.44 1.89
CA CYS A 44 20.86 -4.79 2.43
C CYS A 44 21.91 -3.84 1.87
N THR A 45 22.69 -3.21 2.74
CA THR A 45 23.72 -2.24 2.36
C THR A 45 24.83 -2.87 1.53
N ALA A 46 25.21 -4.13 1.82
CA ALA A 46 26.27 -4.88 1.15
C ALA A 46 25.82 -5.53 -0.16
N CYS A 47 24.79 -6.39 -0.14
CA CYS A 47 24.39 -7.20 -1.30
C CYS A 47 23.16 -6.67 -2.07
N LYS A 48 22.56 -5.55 -1.64
CA LYS A 48 21.38 -4.92 -2.27
C LYS A 48 20.12 -5.80 -2.32
N TYR A 49 20.13 -6.93 -1.60
CA TYR A 49 18.95 -7.76 -1.39
C TYR A 49 17.82 -6.95 -0.71
N LYS A 50 16.58 -7.19 -1.12
CA LYS A 50 15.41 -6.44 -0.67
C LYS A 50 14.41 -7.35 0.04
N MET A 51 14.03 -6.97 1.26
CA MET A 51 13.03 -7.68 2.06
C MET A 51 11.84 -6.77 2.37
N GLN A 52 10.65 -7.36 2.49
CA GLN A 52 9.43 -6.66 2.88
C GLN A 52 9.04 -7.03 4.32
N LEU A 53 8.81 -6.04 5.17
CA LEU A 53 8.35 -6.24 6.55
C LEU A 53 7.07 -5.46 6.81
N ALA A 54 6.01 -6.14 7.24
CA ALA A 54 4.71 -5.53 7.51
C ALA A 54 4.58 -5.10 8.97
N LEU A 55 4.17 -3.86 9.21
CA LEU A 55 3.85 -3.33 10.53
C LEU A 55 2.37 -3.54 10.91
N LYS A 56 2.05 -3.28 12.18
CA LYS A 56 0.66 -3.12 12.64
C LYS A 56 0.03 -1.87 12.00
N ARG A 57 -1.30 -1.76 12.09
CA ARG A 57 -2.02 -0.59 11.58
C ARG A 57 -1.78 0.60 12.51
N CYS A 58 -1.39 1.73 11.95
CA CYS A 58 -1.27 3.01 12.63
C CYS A 58 -1.96 4.11 11.81
N LYS A 59 -2.36 5.21 12.46
CA LYS A 59 -2.92 6.40 11.80
C LYS A 59 -1.82 7.34 11.31
N HIS A 60 -0.83 7.57 12.17
CA HIS A 60 0.37 8.36 11.89
C HIS A 60 1.56 7.41 11.76
N PHE A 61 2.31 7.55 10.68
CA PHE A 61 3.54 6.80 10.42
C PHE A 61 4.56 7.77 9.81
N GLU A 62 5.70 7.88 10.45
CA GLU A 62 6.82 8.70 10.02
C GLU A 62 8.08 7.85 10.04
N LEU A 63 8.94 8.03 9.04
CA LEU A 63 10.22 7.33 8.92
C LEU A 63 11.34 8.38 8.91
N GLY A 64 12.25 8.32 9.88
CA GLY A 64 13.36 9.26 10.00
C GLY A 64 13.05 10.53 10.80
N GLY A 65 11.98 10.56 11.60
CA GLY A 65 11.68 11.68 12.50
C GLY A 65 12.60 11.76 13.72
N ASP A 66 12.50 12.88 14.44
CA ASP A 66 13.34 13.15 15.61
C ASP A 66 13.06 12.20 16.77
N LYS A 67 14.13 11.78 17.44
CA LYS A 67 14.01 11.01 18.67
C LYS A 67 13.50 11.93 19.76
N LYS A 68 12.49 11.47 20.50
CA LYS A 68 11.95 12.21 21.66
C LYS A 68 13.04 12.43 22.72
N THR A 69 13.22 13.68 23.14
CA THR A 69 14.11 14.06 24.24
C THR A 69 13.44 13.74 25.59
N LYS A 70 14.19 13.15 26.52
CA LYS A 70 13.68 12.87 27.87
C LYS A 70 13.68 14.16 28.71
N GLY A 71 12.55 14.49 29.34
CA GLY A 71 12.46 15.58 30.32
C GLY A 71 12.48 16.99 29.74
N ALA A 72 12.30 17.17 28.42
CA ALA A 72 12.19 18.50 27.84
C ALA A 72 10.88 19.17 28.28
N ALA A 73 10.97 20.44 28.69
CA ALA A 73 9.79 21.26 28.95
C ALA A 73 9.01 21.46 27.64
N LEU A 74 7.68 21.42 27.72
CA LEU A 74 6.84 21.81 26.60
C LEU A 74 7.05 23.30 26.33
N VAL A 75 7.29 23.65 25.08
CA VAL A 75 7.29 25.04 24.63
C VAL A 75 5.82 25.47 24.56
N PHE A 76 5.45 26.50 25.31
CA PHE A 76 4.12 27.10 25.30
C PHE A 76 4.04 28.21 24.26
#